data_AF-A0A7Y0AHK8-F1
#
_entry.id   AF-A0A7Y0AHK8-F1
#
_cell.length_a   1.000
_cell.length_b   1.000
_cell.length_c   1.000
_cell.angle_alpha   90.00
_cell.angle_beta   90.00
_cell.angle_gamma   90.00
#
_symmetry.space_group_name_H-M   'P 1'
#
loop_
_entity.id
_entity.type
_entity.pdbx_description
1 polymer ?
#
loop_
_entity_poly.entity_id
_entity_poly.type
_entity_poly.pdbx_seq_one_letter_code
_entity_poly.pdbx_strand_id
1 'polypeptide(L)'
;MRSKSKWALLLGWLLLGQLAAAQALRKDLRKDFGAVGDGKTNDQAAFQKAAAFFNQRAQTPAGAGPAVLVIPRGVYLVGQPAVNPEGDDVLKLVGCRNLTVQGADSASTEIRYVAGVRYGSFNPATHQPFEAPTAFFTDRAYAATVGVCITLQKCENVTVAGLAINGNSAQAVVGGHWGDVGIQLNYDGIFVGDSRRITLRGLALHHLGRDGIQVLNHLAKSLNDPQRDDIVLENLTCRYNGRQGLSITGANGLRATNCDFSHTGRVIIPALGKALFSNPGAGVDIEPEGGFATNLRFDNCRFVDNAGQGIVSDRPGDAHTTQHIEVRNSLIWGLTNWSAWVTQPGFLFTDCRIYGAFVHGCRAANAAEATRFVRCTFEDRPYHGQTAYGQFLLHSDGAARYMSFTDCRFVGTHNYLMWAIVSKPLAGDVPDSASFFHLRRCTFLYDYAQPTQGSSNNLQGAVFMGANVFRDGPHRSSGHHTATVLGNGAPATPTIIRAPGSLQLLAANCSYDLINGLDLGRAPARARDSASLVIGAANSLTLHQTYRPRPELYVGPTARLVVKKGGSLVVEANTRLTLAGQLVVEDGAYFYLDPGATLTTVGRGGMRLAAKAIKGRRPG
;
A
#
# COMPACT_ATOMS: atom_id res chain seq x y z
N MET A 1 -90.20 11.46 -22.52
CA MET A 1 -88.81 11.99 -22.53
C MET A 1 -88.08 11.38 -21.33
N ARG A 2 -87.37 10.25 -21.54
CA ARG A 2 -85.88 10.12 -21.58
C ARG A 2 -85.22 10.74 -20.32
N SER A 3 -84.48 10.04 -19.46
CA SER A 3 -83.79 8.74 -19.56
C SER A 3 -83.40 8.28 -18.14
N LYS A 4 -83.70 7.01 -17.81
CA LYS A 4 -83.10 6.24 -16.71
C LYS A 4 -81.84 5.54 -17.26
N SER A 5 -80.76 5.44 -16.49
CA SER A 5 -80.02 4.19 -16.25
C SER A 5 -78.68 4.41 -15.56
N LYS A 6 -78.42 3.55 -14.55
CA LYS A 6 -77.16 2.86 -14.18
C LYS A 6 -75.94 3.78 -13.96
N TRP A 7 -75.27 3.76 -12.81
CA TRP A 7 -74.18 2.83 -12.53
C TRP A 7 -74.09 2.56 -11.02
N ALA A 8 -74.30 1.29 -10.67
CA ALA A 8 -73.88 0.67 -9.43
C ALA A 8 -72.62 -0.17 -9.72
N LEU A 9 -71.86 -0.45 -8.66
CA LEU A 9 -70.74 -1.42 -8.58
C LEU A 9 -69.42 -1.05 -9.28
N LEU A 10 -68.50 -0.51 -8.48
CA LEU A 10 -67.08 -0.90 -8.49
C LEU A 10 -66.48 -0.64 -7.09
N LEU A 11 -67.12 -1.24 -6.08
CA LEU A 11 -66.52 -1.50 -4.77
C LEU A 11 -66.13 -2.98 -4.80
N GLY A 12 -64.91 -3.28 -5.20
CA GLY A 12 -64.45 -4.66 -5.36
C GLY A 12 -62.97 -4.72 -5.68
N TRP A 13 -62.20 -5.19 -4.70
CA TRP A 13 -60.82 -5.65 -4.80
C TRP A 13 -59.73 -4.58 -4.77
N LEU A 14 -59.72 -3.80 -3.68
CA LEU A 14 -58.48 -3.60 -2.93
C LEU A 14 -58.06 -4.97 -2.34
N LEU A 15 -57.45 -5.82 -3.16
CA LEU A 15 -56.61 -6.89 -2.63
C LEU A 15 -55.38 -6.21 -2.06
N LEU A 16 -55.44 -5.98 -0.74
CA LEU A 16 -54.29 -5.92 0.13
C LEU A 16 -53.46 -7.19 -0.11
N GLY A 17 -52.58 -7.14 -1.11
CA GLY A 17 -51.44 -8.02 -1.21
C GLY A 17 -50.50 -7.67 -0.06
N GLN A 18 -50.81 -8.14 1.14
CA GLN A 18 -49.79 -8.39 2.14
C GLN A 18 -48.81 -9.38 1.47
N LEU A 19 -47.74 -8.85 0.88
CA LEU A 19 -46.58 -9.63 0.50
C LEU A 19 -46.06 -10.22 1.80
N ALA A 20 -46.52 -11.44 2.12
CA ALA A 20 -45.93 -12.25 3.17
C ALA A 20 -44.44 -12.32 2.86
N ALA A 21 -43.62 -11.70 3.70
CA ALA A 21 -42.17 -11.78 3.56
C ALA A 21 -41.81 -13.27 3.54
N ALA A 22 -41.33 -13.76 2.39
CA ALA A 22 -41.01 -15.16 2.21
C ALA A 22 -40.04 -15.58 3.33
N GLN A 23 -40.43 -16.55 4.15
CA GLN A 23 -39.61 -17.02 5.25
C GLN A 23 -38.29 -17.56 4.70
N ALA A 24 -37.17 -17.08 5.24
CA ALA A 24 -35.85 -17.52 4.78
C ALA A 24 -35.66 -19.02 5.01
N LEU A 25 -35.23 -19.75 3.99
CA LEU A 25 -34.84 -21.15 4.12
C LEU A 25 -33.67 -21.24 5.10
N ARG A 26 -33.83 -21.99 6.19
CA ARG A 26 -32.77 -22.16 7.20
C ARG A 26 -32.31 -23.62 7.24
N LYS A 27 -31.00 -23.81 7.19
CA LYS A 27 -30.32 -25.10 7.37
C LYS A 27 -29.25 -24.99 8.44
N ASP A 28 -29.11 -26.02 9.25
CA ASP A 28 -28.13 -26.16 10.33
C ASP A 28 -27.12 -27.24 9.97
N LEU A 29 -25.83 -26.92 9.98
CA LEU A 29 -24.77 -27.83 9.56
C LEU A 29 -24.78 -29.16 10.32
N ARG A 30 -25.09 -29.13 11.63
CA ARG A 30 -25.17 -30.35 12.43
C ARG A 30 -26.45 -31.13 12.13
N LYS A 31 -27.61 -30.45 12.25
CA LYS A 31 -28.91 -31.13 12.19
C LYS A 31 -29.27 -31.61 10.79
N ASP A 32 -28.96 -30.82 9.75
CA ASP A 32 -29.38 -31.10 8.38
C ASP A 32 -28.32 -31.85 7.56
N PHE A 33 -27.03 -31.71 7.90
CA PHE A 33 -25.94 -32.28 7.10
C PHE A 33 -25.02 -33.25 7.86
N GLY A 34 -25.24 -33.40 9.17
CA GLY A 34 -24.60 -34.43 10.00
C GLY A 34 -23.21 -34.07 10.52
N ALA A 35 -22.84 -32.79 10.53
CA ALA A 35 -21.59 -32.37 11.17
C ALA A 35 -21.65 -32.58 12.69
N VAL A 36 -20.49 -32.83 13.31
CA VAL A 36 -20.34 -33.01 14.76
C VAL A 36 -19.73 -31.76 15.39
N GLY A 37 -18.64 -31.22 14.85
CA GLY A 37 -17.99 -30.02 15.38
C GLY A 37 -17.41 -30.18 16.79
N ASP A 38 -16.86 -31.36 17.09
CA ASP A 38 -16.27 -31.75 18.38
C ASP A 38 -14.73 -31.60 18.43
N GLY A 39 -14.12 -31.09 17.35
CA GLY A 39 -12.68 -30.98 17.19
C GLY A 39 -11.96 -32.31 16.99
N LYS A 40 -12.68 -33.39 16.65
CA LYS A 40 -12.15 -34.75 16.45
C LYS A 40 -12.68 -35.41 15.19
N THR A 41 -13.99 -35.31 14.97
CA THR A 41 -14.67 -35.88 13.81
C THR A 41 -14.35 -35.04 12.57
N ASN A 42 -14.01 -35.70 11.46
CA ASN A 42 -13.81 -35.02 10.19
C ASN A 42 -15.18 -34.71 9.55
N ASP A 43 -15.53 -33.43 9.53
CA ASP A 43 -16.79 -32.87 9.08
C ASP A 43 -16.79 -32.48 7.58
N GLN A 44 -15.72 -32.80 6.82
CA GLN A 44 -15.62 -32.51 5.38
C GLN A 44 -16.87 -32.92 4.60
N ALA A 45 -17.35 -34.15 4.82
CA ALA A 45 -18.52 -34.68 4.11
C ALA A 45 -19.80 -33.91 4.42
N ALA A 46 -19.96 -33.37 5.63
CA ALA A 46 -21.12 -32.57 5.99
C ALA A 46 -21.11 -31.21 5.28
N PHE A 47 -19.95 -30.56 5.17
CA PHE A 47 -19.79 -29.34 4.37
C PHE A 47 -20.04 -29.58 2.87
N GLN A 48 -19.54 -30.69 2.32
CA GLN A 48 -19.78 -31.06 0.92
C GLN A 48 -21.27 -31.31 0.64
N LYS A 49 -22.00 -31.95 1.57
CA LYS A 49 -23.46 -32.11 1.48
C LYS A 49 -24.18 -30.75 1.53
N ALA A 50 -23.74 -29.84 2.40
CA ALA A 50 -24.29 -28.49 2.46
C ALA A 50 -24.06 -27.72 1.15
N ALA A 51 -22.84 -27.79 0.60
CA ALA A 51 -22.49 -27.21 -0.70
C ALA A 51 -23.39 -27.74 -1.81
N ALA A 52 -23.52 -29.06 -1.92
CA ALA A 52 -24.37 -29.71 -2.92
C ALA A 52 -25.83 -29.23 -2.83
N PHE A 53 -26.38 -29.15 -1.62
CA PHE A 53 -27.74 -28.66 -1.39
C PHE A 53 -27.95 -27.22 -1.90
N PHE A 54 -27.06 -26.29 -1.54
CA PHE A 54 -27.20 -24.88 -1.95
C PHE A 54 -26.91 -24.66 -3.43
N ASN A 55 -25.99 -25.44 -4.03
CA ASN A 55 -25.72 -25.41 -5.47
C ASN A 55 -26.92 -25.92 -6.27
N GLN A 56 -27.55 -27.02 -5.83
CA GLN A 56 -28.77 -27.51 -6.46
C GLN A 56 -29.90 -26.49 -6.32
N ARG A 57 -30.07 -25.90 -5.15
CA ARG A 57 -31.06 -24.84 -4.93
C ARG A 57 -30.86 -23.66 -5.88
N ALA A 58 -29.62 -23.25 -6.13
CA ALA A 58 -29.29 -22.12 -7.00
C ALA A 58 -29.79 -22.28 -8.44
N GLN A 59 -29.96 -23.52 -8.90
CA GLN A 59 -30.46 -23.89 -10.23
C GLN A 59 -32.00 -23.84 -10.34
N THR A 60 -32.71 -23.61 -9.23
CA THR A 60 -34.18 -23.58 -9.19
C THR A 60 -34.71 -22.17 -8.93
N PRO A 61 -36.00 -21.87 -9.18
CA PRO A 61 -36.62 -20.60 -8.80
C PRO A 61 -36.49 -20.28 -7.31
N ALA A 62 -36.45 -21.32 -6.45
CA ALA A 62 -36.24 -21.16 -5.01
C ALA A 62 -34.86 -20.53 -4.71
N GLY A 63 -33.88 -20.66 -5.60
CA GLY A 63 -32.56 -20.03 -5.53
C GLY A 63 -32.59 -18.51 -5.39
N ALA A 64 -33.68 -17.86 -5.81
CA ALA A 64 -33.86 -16.41 -5.69
C ALA A 64 -34.32 -15.97 -4.28
N GLY A 65 -34.87 -16.86 -3.46
CA GLY A 65 -35.30 -16.51 -2.09
C GLY A 65 -34.12 -16.35 -1.12
N PRO A 66 -34.34 -15.74 0.06
CA PRO A 66 -33.32 -15.71 1.11
C PRO A 66 -33.06 -17.10 1.72
N ALA A 67 -31.79 -17.40 2.00
CA ALA A 67 -31.37 -18.63 2.65
C ALA A 67 -30.26 -18.40 3.68
N VAL A 68 -30.20 -19.25 4.71
CA VAL A 68 -29.18 -19.23 5.76
C VAL A 68 -28.67 -20.65 6.02
N LEU A 69 -27.35 -20.84 5.91
CA LEU A 69 -26.62 -21.96 6.48
C LEU A 69 -26.06 -21.52 7.84
N VAL A 70 -26.49 -22.17 8.91
CA VAL A 70 -26.00 -21.97 10.26
C VAL A 70 -24.91 -22.98 10.53
N ILE A 71 -23.76 -22.52 11.02
CA ILE A 71 -22.68 -23.33 11.55
C ILE A 71 -22.66 -23.11 13.07
N PRO A 72 -23.20 -24.03 13.88
CA PRO A 72 -23.23 -23.89 15.33
C PRO A 72 -21.84 -23.74 15.96
N ARG A 73 -21.80 -23.41 17.26
CA ARG A 73 -20.54 -23.39 18.02
C ARG A 73 -19.87 -24.75 18.01
N GLY A 74 -18.57 -24.80 17.76
CA GLY A 74 -17.79 -26.02 17.67
C GLY A 74 -16.50 -25.84 16.87
N VAL A 75 -15.68 -26.88 16.88
CA VAL A 75 -14.48 -26.99 16.03
C VAL A 75 -14.74 -28.09 15.03
N TYR A 76 -14.83 -27.73 13.75
CA TYR A 76 -15.16 -28.64 12.66
C TYR A 76 -13.88 -29.01 11.92
N LEU A 77 -13.42 -30.26 12.07
CA LEU A 77 -12.20 -30.70 11.39
C LEU A 77 -12.48 -31.01 9.92
N VAL A 78 -11.62 -30.56 9.00
CA VAL A 78 -11.83 -30.71 7.54
C VAL A 78 -10.53 -31.05 6.80
N GLY A 79 -10.64 -31.38 5.52
CA GLY A 79 -9.51 -31.79 4.67
C GLY A 79 -9.14 -33.27 4.78
N GLN A 80 -8.25 -33.73 3.90
CA GLN A 80 -7.76 -35.11 3.84
C GLN A 80 -6.23 -35.17 3.86
N PRO A 81 -5.62 -36.15 4.56
CA PRO A 81 -4.14 -36.30 4.62
C PRO A 81 -3.50 -36.83 3.33
N ALA A 82 -4.29 -37.37 2.41
CA ALA A 82 -3.80 -38.00 1.19
C ALA A 82 -3.31 -36.98 0.16
N VAL A 83 -2.37 -37.40 -0.69
CA VAL A 83 -1.96 -36.60 -1.87
C VAL A 83 -3.14 -36.52 -2.82
N ASN A 84 -3.77 -35.36 -2.86
CA ASN A 84 -4.76 -35.02 -3.87
C ASN A 84 -4.14 -33.90 -4.75
N PRO A 85 -3.92 -34.14 -6.06
CA PRO A 85 -3.36 -33.13 -6.96
C PRO A 85 -4.32 -31.98 -7.28
N GLU A 86 -5.61 -32.11 -6.94
CA GLU A 86 -6.63 -31.07 -7.12
C GLU A 86 -7.05 -30.42 -5.80
N GLY A 87 -7.10 -31.21 -4.72
CA GLY A 87 -7.56 -30.77 -3.40
C GLY A 87 -9.08 -30.57 -3.40
N ASP A 88 -9.73 -30.82 -2.26
CA ASP A 88 -11.18 -30.69 -2.17
C ASP A 88 -11.56 -29.45 -1.37
N ASP A 89 -12.21 -28.50 -2.04
CA ASP A 89 -12.81 -27.36 -1.37
C ASP A 89 -13.80 -27.84 -0.28
N VAL A 90 -13.77 -27.19 0.88
CA VAL A 90 -14.62 -27.58 2.01
C VAL A 90 -16.08 -27.20 1.73
N LEU A 91 -16.34 -25.91 1.45
CA LEU A 91 -17.67 -25.38 1.13
C LEU A 91 -17.62 -24.64 -0.22
N LYS A 92 -17.83 -25.38 -1.31
CA LYS A 92 -17.83 -24.84 -2.68
C LYS A 92 -19.22 -24.41 -3.13
N LEU A 93 -19.46 -23.10 -3.14
CA LEU A 93 -20.72 -22.48 -3.53
C LEU A 93 -20.62 -21.89 -4.94
N VAL A 94 -21.48 -22.32 -5.84
CA VAL A 94 -21.48 -21.94 -7.25
C VAL A 94 -22.86 -21.44 -7.65
N GLY A 95 -22.94 -20.21 -8.18
CA GLY A 95 -24.21 -19.63 -8.63
C GLY A 95 -25.18 -19.29 -7.50
N CYS A 96 -24.78 -19.45 -6.23
CA CYS A 96 -25.65 -19.20 -5.09
C CYS A 96 -26.02 -17.72 -4.97
N ARG A 97 -27.30 -17.48 -4.63
CA ARG A 97 -27.86 -16.13 -4.50
C ARG A 97 -28.60 -15.97 -3.17
N ASN A 98 -28.52 -14.78 -2.58
CA ASN A 98 -29.25 -14.41 -1.36
C ASN A 98 -28.99 -15.40 -0.20
N LEU A 99 -27.72 -15.79 -0.01
CA LEU A 99 -27.29 -16.81 0.95
C LEU A 99 -26.45 -16.19 2.07
N THR A 100 -26.75 -16.53 3.32
CA THR A 100 -25.87 -16.24 4.45
C THR A 100 -25.27 -17.53 4.99
N VAL A 101 -23.95 -17.62 5.07
CA VAL A 101 -23.21 -18.63 5.84
C VAL A 101 -22.83 -18.00 7.18
N GLN A 102 -23.39 -18.50 8.27
CA GLN A 102 -23.36 -17.85 9.57
C GLN A 102 -22.83 -18.78 10.65
N GLY A 103 -21.64 -18.47 11.17
CA GLY A 103 -21.18 -18.98 12.46
C GLY A 103 -21.78 -18.21 13.63
N ALA A 104 -21.58 -18.71 14.85
CA ALA A 104 -22.00 -18.01 16.05
C ALA A 104 -21.13 -16.76 16.29
N ASP A 105 -19.81 -16.95 16.28
CA ASP A 105 -18.76 -15.93 16.34
C ASP A 105 -17.40 -16.60 16.03
N SER A 106 -16.42 -15.80 15.61
CA SER A 106 -15.09 -16.32 15.25
C SER A 106 -14.26 -16.82 16.44
N ALA A 107 -14.72 -16.62 17.69
CA ALA A 107 -14.06 -17.14 18.88
C ALA A 107 -14.54 -18.55 19.26
N SER A 108 -15.75 -18.95 18.84
CA SER A 108 -16.40 -20.20 19.25
C SER A 108 -16.90 -21.08 18.10
N THR A 109 -16.83 -20.61 16.86
CA THR A 109 -17.10 -21.41 15.66
C THR A 109 -15.87 -21.42 14.75
N GLU A 110 -15.22 -22.57 14.65
CA GLU A 110 -13.98 -22.74 13.88
C GLU A 110 -14.09 -23.88 12.87
N ILE A 111 -13.67 -23.63 11.63
CA ILE A 111 -13.38 -24.66 10.64
C ILE A 111 -11.86 -24.83 10.61
N ARG A 112 -11.36 -26.02 10.93
CA ARG A 112 -9.92 -26.29 11.09
C ARG A 112 -9.49 -27.46 10.22
N TYR A 113 -8.46 -27.28 9.41
CA TYR A 113 -7.89 -28.42 8.67
C TYR A 113 -7.24 -29.44 9.62
N VAL A 114 -7.40 -30.73 9.31
CA VAL A 114 -6.78 -31.84 10.05
C VAL A 114 -5.26 -31.71 10.05
N ALA A 115 -4.60 -32.26 11.07
CA ALA A 115 -3.15 -32.37 11.08
C ALA A 115 -2.67 -33.33 9.96
N GLY A 116 -1.46 -33.11 9.45
CA GLY A 116 -0.81 -34.00 8.50
C GLY A 116 -1.26 -33.83 7.05
N VAL A 117 -2.05 -32.80 6.71
CA VAL A 117 -2.33 -32.46 5.30
C VAL A 117 -1.01 -32.19 4.57
N ARG A 118 -0.90 -32.69 3.33
CA ARG A 118 0.29 -32.51 2.50
C ARG A 118 0.15 -31.25 1.65
N TYR A 119 1.19 -30.42 1.63
CA TYR A 119 1.20 -29.15 0.91
C TYR A 119 2.54 -28.90 0.22
N GLY A 120 2.54 -28.73 -1.11
CA GLY A 120 3.75 -28.49 -1.90
C GLY A 120 4.08 -29.63 -2.86
N SER A 121 5.33 -29.71 -3.29
CA SER A 121 5.82 -30.74 -4.23
C SER A 121 6.28 -32.00 -3.51
N PHE A 122 5.77 -33.16 -3.93
CA PHE A 122 6.15 -34.48 -3.43
C PHE A 122 6.44 -35.43 -4.59
N ASN A 123 7.46 -36.28 -4.45
CA ASN A 123 7.74 -37.30 -5.45
C ASN A 123 6.57 -38.29 -5.51
N PRO A 124 5.94 -38.54 -6.67
CA PRO A 124 4.75 -39.39 -6.76
C PRO A 124 5.01 -40.86 -6.43
N ALA A 125 6.25 -41.34 -6.59
CA ALA A 125 6.60 -42.74 -6.31
C ALA A 125 6.99 -42.97 -4.84
N THR A 126 7.71 -42.03 -4.23
CA THR A 126 8.23 -42.19 -2.86
C THR A 126 7.39 -41.46 -1.81
N HIS A 127 6.51 -40.55 -2.25
CA HIS A 127 5.74 -39.64 -1.42
C HIS A 127 6.59 -38.78 -0.48
N GLN A 128 7.89 -38.62 -0.75
CA GLN A 128 8.78 -37.72 -0.01
C GLN A 128 8.72 -36.30 -0.57
N PRO A 129 9.01 -35.26 0.23
CA PRO A 129 9.19 -33.90 -0.28
C PRO A 129 10.14 -33.88 -1.49
N PHE A 130 9.75 -33.17 -2.54
CA PHE A 130 10.53 -33.04 -3.76
C PHE A 130 10.82 -31.58 -4.05
N GLU A 131 12.10 -31.21 -4.03
CA GLU A 131 12.58 -29.90 -4.43
C GLU A 131 13.07 -30.00 -5.88
N ALA A 132 12.42 -29.27 -6.80
CA ALA A 132 12.84 -29.29 -8.19
C ALA A 132 14.20 -28.59 -8.38
N PRO A 133 15.02 -29.02 -9.35
CA PRO A 133 16.28 -28.35 -9.64
C PRO A 133 16.12 -27.02 -10.38
N THR A 134 14.94 -26.76 -10.96
CA THR A 134 14.61 -25.52 -11.66
C THR A 134 13.93 -24.54 -10.72
N ALA A 135 14.14 -23.24 -10.94
CA ALA A 135 13.48 -22.19 -10.13
C ALA A 135 11.96 -22.17 -10.33
N PHE A 136 11.48 -22.44 -11.55
CA PHE A 136 10.05 -22.59 -11.83
C PHE A 136 9.69 -24.07 -11.97
N PHE A 137 8.66 -24.53 -11.25
CA PHE A 137 8.22 -25.92 -11.28
C PHE A 137 6.70 -26.08 -11.06
N THR A 138 6.01 -26.76 -11.98
CA THR A 138 4.54 -26.93 -11.94
C THR A 138 4.04 -28.29 -12.48
N ASP A 139 4.83 -29.38 -12.35
CA ASP A 139 4.41 -30.72 -12.81
C ASP A 139 3.33 -31.32 -11.90
N ARG A 140 2.09 -31.42 -12.41
CA ARG A 140 0.89 -31.82 -11.65
C ARG A 140 1.01 -33.18 -10.96
N ALA A 141 1.87 -34.07 -11.43
CA ALA A 141 2.12 -35.34 -10.77
C ALA A 141 2.76 -35.18 -9.37
N TYR A 142 3.43 -34.05 -9.12
CA TYR A 142 4.10 -33.76 -7.85
C TYR A 142 3.25 -32.92 -6.90
N ALA A 143 2.10 -32.39 -7.35
CA ALA A 143 1.28 -31.48 -6.56
C ALA A 143 0.60 -32.19 -5.39
N ALA A 144 0.78 -31.67 -4.18
CA ALA A 144 -0.12 -31.90 -3.06
C ALA A 144 -0.78 -30.58 -2.68
N THR A 145 -2.08 -30.49 -2.92
CA THR A 145 -2.89 -29.29 -2.66
C THR A 145 -3.98 -29.61 -1.64
N VAL A 146 -4.28 -28.63 -0.80
CA VAL A 146 -5.25 -28.78 0.30
C VAL A 146 -6.65 -28.34 -0.14
N GLY A 147 -6.74 -27.36 -1.04
CA GLY A 147 -7.99 -26.77 -1.51
C GLY A 147 -8.33 -25.44 -0.82
N VAL A 148 -9.54 -24.95 -1.04
CA VAL A 148 -10.05 -23.70 -0.45
C VAL A 148 -11.13 -24.01 0.59
N CYS A 149 -11.12 -23.34 1.75
CA CYS A 149 -12.14 -23.59 2.75
C CYS A 149 -13.53 -23.13 2.28
N ILE A 150 -13.67 -21.91 1.76
CA ILE A 150 -14.95 -21.44 1.19
C ILE A 150 -14.71 -20.85 -0.18
N THR A 151 -15.34 -21.45 -1.20
CA THR A 151 -15.31 -20.95 -2.57
C THR A 151 -16.65 -20.30 -2.91
N LEU A 152 -16.63 -19.04 -3.32
CA LEU A 152 -17.78 -18.28 -3.80
C LEU A 152 -17.56 -17.99 -5.29
N GLN A 153 -18.14 -18.80 -6.16
CA GLN A 153 -17.99 -18.67 -7.61
C GLN A 153 -19.31 -18.28 -8.27
N LYS A 154 -19.31 -17.19 -9.04
CA LYS A 154 -20.53 -16.69 -9.72
C LYS A 154 -21.70 -16.47 -8.76
N CYS A 155 -21.38 -16.08 -7.53
CA CYS A 155 -22.35 -15.84 -6.47
C CYS A 155 -22.84 -14.40 -6.46
N GLU A 156 -24.04 -14.18 -5.92
CA GLU A 156 -24.61 -12.84 -5.81
C GLU A 156 -25.34 -12.63 -4.48
N ASN A 157 -25.06 -11.54 -3.78
CA ASN A 157 -25.67 -11.23 -2.48
C ASN A 157 -25.44 -12.37 -1.47
N VAL A 158 -24.17 -12.68 -1.23
CA VAL A 158 -23.75 -13.73 -0.29
C VAL A 158 -23.00 -13.12 0.87
N THR A 159 -23.36 -13.50 2.09
CA THR A 159 -22.66 -13.11 3.31
C THR A 159 -21.99 -14.32 3.96
N VAL A 160 -20.74 -14.20 4.37
CA VAL A 160 -20.05 -15.16 5.25
C VAL A 160 -19.66 -14.42 6.53
N ALA A 161 -20.11 -14.90 7.68
CA ALA A 161 -19.89 -14.18 8.93
C ALA A 161 -19.66 -15.06 10.15
N GLY A 162 -18.87 -14.54 11.10
CA GLY A 162 -18.73 -15.11 12.45
C GLY A 162 -18.02 -16.46 12.50
N LEU A 163 -16.96 -16.65 11.73
CA LEU A 163 -16.20 -17.91 11.64
C LEU A 163 -14.71 -17.66 11.85
N ALA A 164 -14.04 -18.58 12.54
CA ALA A 164 -12.61 -18.81 12.37
C ALA A 164 -12.37 -19.86 11.28
N ILE A 165 -11.43 -19.58 10.39
CA ILE A 165 -10.92 -20.51 9.38
C ILE A 165 -9.44 -20.70 9.68
N ASN A 166 -9.10 -21.89 10.15
CA ASN A 166 -7.76 -22.24 10.60
C ASN A 166 -7.15 -23.26 9.65
N GLY A 167 -6.14 -22.82 8.91
CA GLY A 167 -5.40 -23.70 8.01
C GLY A 167 -4.60 -24.77 8.73
N ASN A 168 -4.28 -24.61 10.01
CA ASN A 168 -3.47 -25.56 10.77
C ASN A 168 -2.10 -25.87 10.10
N SER A 169 -1.55 -24.91 9.35
CA SER A 169 -0.33 -25.10 8.54
C SER A 169 0.89 -25.53 9.36
N ALA A 170 0.98 -25.15 10.63
CA ALA A 170 2.04 -25.59 11.55
C ALA A 170 2.08 -27.12 11.74
N GLN A 171 0.98 -27.82 11.44
CA GLN A 171 0.86 -29.28 11.51
C GLN A 171 0.76 -29.92 10.11
N ALA A 172 0.99 -29.16 9.04
CA ALA A 172 1.03 -29.69 7.69
C ALA A 172 2.36 -30.43 7.42
N VAL A 173 2.31 -31.43 6.55
CA VAL A 173 3.51 -32.03 5.94
C VAL A 173 3.84 -31.19 4.71
N VAL A 174 4.92 -30.43 4.78
CA VAL A 174 5.30 -29.48 3.73
C VAL A 174 6.32 -30.12 2.77
N GLY A 175 6.01 -30.08 1.48
CA GLY A 175 6.84 -30.55 0.39
C GLY A 175 7.86 -29.50 -0.08
N GLY A 176 8.43 -29.71 -1.26
CA GLY A 176 9.26 -28.70 -1.91
C GLY A 176 8.43 -27.60 -2.61
N HIS A 177 9.13 -26.67 -3.24
CA HIS A 177 8.50 -25.53 -3.91
C HIS A 177 7.57 -25.94 -5.07
N TRP A 178 6.60 -25.07 -5.37
CA TRP A 178 5.67 -25.17 -6.49
C TRP A 178 5.35 -23.78 -7.03
N GLY A 179 5.59 -23.53 -8.31
CA GLY A 179 5.62 -22.21 -8.91
C GLY A 179 7.05 -21.70 -9.02
N ASP A 180 7.25 -20.39 -8.85
CA ASP A 180 8.54 -19.71 -8.93
C ASP A 180 9.25 -19.58 -7.56
N VAL A 181 8.56 -19.12 -6.52
CA VAL A 181 9.13 -18.92 -5.18
C VAL A 181 8.15 -19.35 -4.09
N GLY A 182 8.53 -20.39 -3.35
CA GLY A 182 7.69 -21.01 -2.33
C GLY A 182 6.66 -21.96 -2.93
N ILE A 183 5.47 -22.02 -2.35
CA ILE A 183 4.38 -22.92 -2.78
C ILE A 183 3.18 -22.07 -3.20
N GLN A 184 2.73 -22.23 -4.45
CA GLN A 184 1.58 -21.51 -5.03
C GLN A 184 0.34 -22.40 -5.22
N LEU A 185 0.33 -23.60 -4.64
CA LEU A 185 -0.84 -24.50 -4.62
C LEU A 185 -1.94 -23.99 -3.68
N ASN A 186 -3.19 -24.38 -3.96
CA ASN A 186 -4.34 -23.94 -3.16
C ASN A 186 -4.25 -24.46 -1.72
N TYR A 187 -4.36 -23.52 -0.79
CA TYR A 187 -4.49 -23.76 0.64
C TYR A 187 -5.02 -22.49 1.27
N ASP A 188 -6.15 -22.01 0.74
CA ASP A 188 -6.70 -20.69 1.05
C ASP A 188 -7.88 -20.76 2.00
N GLY A 189 -8.14 -19.65 2.68
CA GLY A 189 -9.33 -19.50 3.51
C GLY A 189 -10.57 -19.30 2.66
N ILE A 190 -10.66 -18.18 1.93
CA ILE A 190 -11.82 -17.85 1.10
C ILE A 190 -11.38 -17.45 -0.31
N PHE A 191 -12.03 -18.02 -1.31
CA PHE A 191 -11.90 -17.61 -2.70
C PHE A 191 -13.20 -16.97 -3.19
N VAL A 192 -13.09 -15.79 -3.80
CA VAL A 192 -14.20 -15.07 -4.45
C VAL A 192 -13.88 -14.94 -5.93
N GLY A 193 -14.66 -15.62 -6.76
CA GLY A 193 -14.50 -15.64 -8.21
C GLY A 193 -15.77 -15.23 -8.95
N ASP A 194 -15.64 -14.30 -9.89
CA ASP A 194 -16.71 -13.73 -10.71
C ASP A 194 -18.03 -13.46 -9.95
N SER A 195 -17.96 -12.90 -8.75
CA SER A 195 -19.11 -12.74 -7.84
C SER A 195 -19.42 -11.26 -7.53
N ARG A 196 -20.68 -10.96 -7.19
CA ARG A 196 -21.13 -9.61 -6.82
C ARG A 196 -21.83 -9.57 -5.45
N ARG A 197 -21.79 -8.41 -4.78
CA ARG A 197 -22.47 -8.16 -3.50
C ARG A 197 -22.08 -9.21 -2.46
N ILE A 198 -20.77 -9.35 -2.24
CA ILE A 198 -20.21 -10.33 -1.31
C ILE A 198 -19.81 -9.61 -0.03
N THR A 199 -20.27 -10.10 1.12
CA THR A 199 -19.90 -9.55 2.43
C THR A 199 -19.19 -10.61 3.27
N LEU A 200 -17.95 -10.34 3.66
CA LEU A 200 -17.16 -11.16 4.58
C LEU A 200 -16.98 -10.36 5.88
N ARG A 201 -17.52 -10.83 7.01
CA ARG A 201 -17.58 -10.02 8.23
C ARG A 201 -17.33 -10.77 9.52
N GLY A 202 -16.52 -10.20 10.42
CA GLY A 202 -16.28 -10.80 11.74
C GLY A 202 -15.60 -12.17 11.63
N LEU A 203 -14.62 -12.28 10.71
CA LEU A 203 -13.91 -13.52 10.42
C LEU A 203 -12.50 -13.50 11.01
N ALA A 204 -11.98 -14.67 11.34
CA ALA A 204 -10.56 -14.87 11.67
C ALA A 204 -9.98 -15.94 10.74
N LEU A 205 -9.18 -15.54 9.76
CA LEU A 205 -8.54 -16.44 8.81
C LEU A 205 -7.06 -16.53 9.15
N HIS A 206 -6.57 -17.71 9.51
CA HIS A 206 -5.18 -17.82 9.96
C HIS A 206 -4.54 -19.18 9.76
N HIS A 207 -3.21 -19.18 9.67
CA HIS A 207 -2.41 -20.41 9.51
C HIS A 207 -2.79 -21.18 8.24
N LEU A 208 -3.23 -20.48 7.20
CA LEU A 208 -3.42 -21.03 5.85
C LEU A 208 -2.04 -21.21 5.18
N GLY A 209 -1.91 -22.20 4.30
CA GLY A 209 -0.64 -22.42 3.61
C GLY A 209 -0.36 -21.41 2.50
N ARG A 210 -1.43 -20.88 1.87
CA ARG A 210 -1.33 -19.84 0.84
C ARG A 210 -1.96 -18.52 1.32
N ASP A 211 -3.16 -18.18 0.88
CA ASP A 211 -3.75 -16.87 1.17
C ASP A 211 -4.89 -16.96 2.20
N GLY A 212 -5.10 -15.89 2.96
CA GLY A 212 -6.31 -15.76 3.78
C GLY A 212 -7.54 -15.66 2.87
N ILE A 213 -7.52 -14.67 1.98
CA ILE A 213 -8.59 -14.40 1.02
C ILE A 213 -7.97 -14.17 -0.36
N GLN A 214 -8.56 -14.75 -1.40
CA GLN A 214 -8.25 -14.40 -2.79
C GLN A 214 -9.51 -13.90 -3.49
N VAL A 215 -9.40 -12.76 -4.18
CA VAL A 215 -10.46 -12.19 -5.02
C VAL A 215 -9.97 -12.12 -6.46
N LEU A 216 -10.58 -12.96 -7.31
CA LEU A 216 -10.30 -13.09 -8.74
C LEU A 216 -11.61 -12.88 -9.53
N ASN A 217 -12.03 -11.63 -9.65
CA ASN A 217 -13.17 -11.25 -10.48
C ASN A 217 -12.71 -10.71 -11.83
N HIS A 218 -13.19 -11.33 -12.92
CA HIS A 218 -13.01 -10.84 -14.29
C HIS A 218 -14.29 -10.17 -14.83
N LEU A 219 -15.11 -9.65 -13.92
CA LEU A 219 -16.39 -9.03 -14.25
C LEU A 219 -16.21 -7.66 -14.91
N ALA A 220 -15.31 -6.82 -14.39
CA ALA A 220 -14.99 -5.53 -14.99
C ALA A 220 -14.33 -5.70 -16.35
N LYS A 221 -14.79 -4.96 -17.35
CA LYS A 221 -14.26 -5.01 -18.73
C LYS A 221 -13.30 -3.87 -19.05
N SER A 222 -13.21 -2.87 -18.17
CA SER A 222 -12.24 -1.78 -18.24
C SER A 222 -12.02 -1.16 -16.86
N LEU A 223 -11.01 -0.30 -16.71
CA LEU A 223 -10.76 0.48 -15.49
C LEU A 223 -11.94 1.39 -15.07
N ASN A 224 -12.71 1.87 -16.05
CA ASN A 224 -13.84 2.77 -15.87
C ASN A 224 -15.20 2.04 -15.92
N ASP A 225 -15.21 0.72 -15.77
CA ASP A 225 -16.45 -0.05 -15.78
C ASP A 225 -17.39 0.44 -14.65
N PRO A 226 -18.62 0.90 -14.97
CA PRO A 226 -19.53 1.42 -13.97
C PRO A 226 -20.12 0.31 -13.08
N GLN A 227 -20.05 -0.95 -13.50
CA GLN A 227 -20.63 -2.08 -12.76
C GLN A 227 -19.65 -2.59 -11.70
N ARG A 228 -19.85 -2.10 -10.48
CA ARG A 228 -19.09 -2.53 -9.30
C ARG A 228 -19.50 -3.92 -8.84
N ASP A 229 -18.49 -4.68 -8.42
CA ASP A 229 -18.61 -5.99 -7.79
C ASP A 229 -19.22 -5.89 -6.40
N ASP A 230 -18.95 -4.79 -5.68
CA ASP A 230 -19.47 -4.54 -4.32
C ASP A 230 -19.07 -5.67 -3.36
N ILE A 231 -17.75 -5.85 -3.20
CA ILE A 231 -17.16 -6.81 -2.26
C ILE A 231 -16.78 -6.07 -0.98
N VAL A 232 -17.26 -6.54 0.16
CA VAL A 232 -17.11 -5.87 1.45
C VAL A 232 -16.44 -6.80 2.45
N LEU A 233 -15.31 -6.35 3.02
CA LEU A 233 -14.56 -7.02 4.09
C LEU A 233 -14.66 -6.16 5.35
N GLU A 234 -15.23 -6.67 6.43
CA GLU A 234 -15.47 -5.88 7.64
C GLU A 234 -15.09 -6.58 8.94
N ASN A 235 -14.31 -5.90 9.78
CA ASN A 235 -13.94 -6.37 11.12
C ASN A 235 -13.39 -7.81 11.10
N LEU A 236 -12.46 -8.09 10.18
CA LEU A 236 -11.85 -9.41 10.05
C LEU A 236 -10.33 -9.37 10.21
N THR A 237 -9.75 -10.54 10.45
CA THR A 237 -8.30 -10.71 10.54
C THR A 237 -7.85 -11.80 9.57
N CYS A 238 -6.77 -11.54 8.84
CA CYS A 238 -6.01 -12.50 8.07
C CYS A 238 -4.58 -12.49 8.62
N ARG A 239 -4.20 -13.51 9.39
CA ARG A 239 -2.89 -13.52 10.06
C ARG A 239 -2.17 -14.85 9.91
N TYR A 240 -0.84 -14.82 9.88
CA TYR A 240 -0.05 -16.04 9.90
C TYR A 240 -0.32 -16.97 8.71
N ASN A 241 -0.68 -16.42 7.54
CA ASN A 241 -0.84 -17.20 6.31
C ASN A 241 0.51 -17.31 5.58
N GLY A 242 0.71 -18.35 4.76
CA GLY A 242 2.02 -18.62 4.15
C GLY A 242 2.40 -17.64 3.02
N ARG A 243 1.43 -17.14 2.25
CA ARG A 243 1.69 -16.27 1.09
C ARG A 243 1.10 -14.87 1.24
N GLN A 244 -0.21 -14.72 1.46
CA GLN A 244 -0.84 -13.41 1.61
C GLN A 244 -1.91 -13.37 2.70
N GLY A 245 -2.18 -12.17 3.23
CA GLY A 245 -3.42 -11.91 3.96
C GLY A 245 -4.61 -11.83 3.00
N LEU A 246 -4.48 -11.04 1.94
CA LEU A 246 -5.47 -10.84 0.88
C LEU A 246 -4.80 -10.65 -0.49
N SER A 247 -5.15 -11.48 -1.46
CA SER A 247 -4.82 -11.30 -2.88
C SER A 247 -5.99 -10.71 -3.64
N ILE A 248 -5.73 -9.67 -4.42
CA ILE A 248 -6.69 -9.03 -5.33
C ILE A 248 -6.12 -9.09 -6.73
N THR A 249 -6.55 -10.11 -7.47
CA THR A 249 -6.15 -10.35 -8.86
C THR A 249 -7.22 -9.89 -9.85
N GLY A 250 -8.39 -9.47 -9.35
CA GLY A 250 -9.37 -8.70 -10.11
C GLY A 250 -10.54 -8.30 -9.20
N ALA A 251 -10.89 -7.02 -9.17
CA ALA A 251 -12.03 -6.49 -8.42
C ALA A 251 -12.39 -5.07 -8.86
N ASN A 252 -13.69 -4.76 -8.92
CA ASN A 252 -14.19 -3.39 -9.07
C ASN A 252 -15.07 -3.00 -7.88
N GLY A 253 -14.60 -2.11 -6.99
CA GLY A 253 -15.41 -1.67 -5.84
C GLY A 253 -15.30 -2.58 -4.62
N LEU A 254 -14.10 -3.10 -4.32
CA LEU A 254 -13.84 -3.79 -3.06
C LEU A 254 -13.57 -2.79 -1.94
N ARG A 255 -14.18 -2.99 -0.77
CA ARG A 255 -13.93 -2.20 0.43
C ARG A 255 -13.55 -3.10 1.61
N ALA A 256 -12.41 -2.82 2.23
CA ALA A 256 -11.99 -3.37 3.51
C ALA A 256 -12.08 -2.32 4.61
N THR A 257 -12.68 -2.65 5.75
CA THR A 257 -12.81 -1.72 6.89
C THR A 257 -12.53 -2.43 8.20
N ASN A 258 -11.68 -1.80 9.03
CA ASN A 258 -11.26 -2.34 10.34
C ASN A 258 -10.67 -3.75 10.21
N CYS A 259 -9.88 -3.99 9.16
CA CYS A 259 -9.29 -5.30 8.87
C CYS A 259 -7.81 -5.34 9.26
N ASP A 260 -7.33 -6.53 9.60
CA ASP A 260 -5.93 -6.77 9.96
C ASP A 260 -5.33 -7.83 9.04
N PHE A 261 -4.32 -7.46 8.25
CA PHE A 261 -3.60 -8.30 7.29
C PHE A 261 -2.11 -8.37 7.70
N SER A 262 -1.85 -8.93 8.88
CA SER A 262 -0.53 -8.88 9.54
C SER A 262 0.07 -10.26 9.75
N HIS A 263 1.39 -10.33 9.93
CA HIS A 263 2.13 -11.55 10.25
C HIS A 263 2.07 -12.66 9.19
N THR A 264 1.79 -12.34 7.92
CA THR A 264 1.98 -13.27 6.80
C THR A 264 3.42 -13.77 6.77
N GLY A 265 3.62 -15.07 6.50
CA GLY A 265 4.93 -15.70 6.40
C GLY A 265 5.66 -15.87 7.73
N ARG A 266 4.95 -15.82 8.87
CA ARG A 266 5.55 -15.90 10.22
C ARG A 266 5.35 -17.25 10.93
N VAL A 267 4.59 -18.19 10.36
CA VAL A 267 4.36 -19.51 10.97
C VAL A 267 5.60 -20.36 10.82
N ILE A 268 6.18 -20.82 11.93
CA ILE A 268 7.25 -21.81 11.91
C ILE A 268 6.66 -23.20 11.71
N ILE A 269 7.18 -23.94 10.73
CA ILE A 269 6.89 -25.35 10.53
C ILE A 269 7.90 -26.17 11.35
N PRO A 270 7.50 -26.84 12.45
CA PRO A 270 8.43 -27.53 13.34
C PRO A 270 9.30 -28.56 12.63
N ALA A 271 8.71 -29.30 11.68
CA ALA A 271 9.41 -30.31 10.90
C ALA A 271 10.51 -29.74 9.97
N LEU A 272 10.41 -28.46 9.60
CA LEU A 272 11.40 -27.79 8.74
C LEU A 272 12.34 -26.86 9.52
N GLY A 273 12.00 -26.49 10.76
CA GLY A 273 12.72 -25.49 11.55
C GLY A 273 12.72 -24.07 10.95
N LYS A 274 11.84 -23.78 9.97
CA LYS A 274 11.76 -22.50 9.26
C LYS A 274 10.32 -22.05 9.06
N ALA A 275 10.15 -20.77 8.71
CA ALA A 275 8.84 -20.21 8.41
C ALA A 275 8.25 -20.80 7.12
N LEU A 276 6.93 -21.04 7.09
CA LEU A 276 6.18 -21.26 5.86
C LEU A 276 5.98 -19.92 5.18
N PHE A 277 6.62 -19.75 4.02
CA PHE A 277 6.66 -18.51 3.28
C PHE A 277 6.65 -18.80 1.78
N SER A 278 5.78 -18.07 1.07
CA SER A 278 5.77 -17.97 -0.39
C SER A 278 5.75 -16.50 -0.78
N ASN A 279 6.48 -16.11 -1.82
CA ASN A 279 6.42 -14.73 -2.30
C ASN A 279 5.01 -14.40 -2.83
N PRO A 280 4.57 -13.13 -2.76
CA PRO A 280 5.25 -11.99 -2.10
C PRO A 280 5.37 -12.06 -0.57
N GLY A 281 4.52 -12.81 0.14
CA GLY A 281 4.55 -12.87 1.60
C GLY A 281 3.93 -11.65 2.28
N ALA A 282 3.08 -10.90 1.58
CA ALA A 282 2.55 -9.61 1.96
C ALA A 282 1.26 -9.65 2.81
N GLY A 283 0.89 -8.51 3.36
CA GLY A 283 -0.42 -8.32 3.98
C GLY A 283 -1.51 -8.30 2.91
N VAL A 284 -1.35 -7.39 1.95
CA VAL A 284 -2.24 -7.27 0.79
C VAL A 284 -1.43 -7.18 -0.49
N ASP A 285 -1.89 -7.91 -1.49
CA ASP A 285 -1.29 -7.98 -2.81
C ASP A 285 -2.33 -7.63 -3.88
N ILE A 286 -2.05 -6.57 -4.62
CA ILE A 286 -2.90 -6.06 -5.70
C ILE A 286 -2.15 -6.27 -7.01
N GLU A 287 -2.41 -7.41 -7.63
CA GLU A 287 -1.74 -7.83 -8.86
C GLU A 287 -2.79 -8.35 -9.86
N PRO A 288 -3.37 -7.48 -10.71
CA PRO A 288 -4.48 -7.90 -11.57
C PRO A 288 -4.06 -8.93 -12.64
N GLU A 289 -4.43 -10.20 -12.50
CA GLU A 289 -4.06 -11.31 -13.40
C GLU A 289 -5.12 -11.55 -14.47
N GLY A 290 -5.08 -10.80 -15.58
CA GLY A 290 -6.08 -10.92 -16.64
C GLY A 290 -7.41 -10.22 -16.34
N GLY A 291 -7.47 -9.45 -15.25
CA GLY A 291 -8.58 -8.57 -14.87
C GLY A 291 -8.14 -7.13 -14.57
N PHE A 292 -9.03 -6.37 -13.93
CA PHE A 292 -8.79 -5.01 -13.45
C PHE A 292 -8.97 -4.93 -11.94
N ALA A 293 -8.16 -4.13 -11.26
CA ALA A 293 -8.36 -3.76 -9.86
C ALA A 293 -8.66 -2.26 -9.77
N THR A 294 -9.93 -1.91 -9.60
CA THR A 294 -10.38 -0.51 -9.60
C THR A 294 -11.35 -0.21 -8.47
N ASN A 295 -11.35 1.03 -7.99
CA ASN A 295 -12.21 1.50 -6.90
C ASN A 295 -12.02 0.66 -5.61
N LEU A 296 -10.77 0.32 -5.27
CA LEU A 296 -10.46 -0.42 -4.06
C LEU A 296 -10.26 0.55 -2.89
N ARG A 297 -10.79 0.21 -1.72
CA ARG A 297 -10.68 1.06 -0.53
C ARG A 297 -10.35 0.26 0.73
N PHE A 298 -9.36 0.73 1.48
CA PHE A 298 -8.94 0.20 2.77
C PHE A 298 -9.06 1.28 3.84
N ASP A 299 -9.99 1.12 4.78
CA ASP A 299 -10.23 2.08 5.87
C ASP A 299 -9.84 1.46 7.21
N ASN A 300 -9.01 2.18 7.98
CA ASN A 300 -8.61 1.78 9.33
C ASN A 300 -8.07 0.33 9.39
N CYS A 301 -7.21 -0.02 8.43
CA CYS A 301 -6.64 -1.35 8.29
C CYS A 301 -5.21 -1.39 8.86
N ARG A 302 -4.73 -2.61 9.11
CA ARG A 302 -3.38 -2.89 9.61
C ARG A 302 -2.64 -3.85 8.69
N PHE A 303 -1.41 -3.53 8.36
CA PHE A 303 -0.51 -4.34 7.53
C PHE A 303 0.86 -4.39 8.23
N VAL A 304 0.99 -5.25 9.23
CA VAL A 304 2.11 -5.20 10.19
C VAL A 304 2.91 -6.49 10.14
N ASP A 305 4.24 -6.35 10.12
CA ASP A 305 5.17 -7.46 10.35
C ASP A 305 4.92 -8.69 9.44
N ASN A 306 4.60 -8.41 8.18
CA ASN A 306 4.59 -9.44 7.15
C ASN A 306 6.03 -9.78 6.75
N ALA A 307 6.28 -11.03 6.36
CA ALA A 307 7.57 -11.47 5.87
C ALA A 307 7.95 -10.74 4.57
N GLY A 308 6.95 -10.52 3.71
CA GLY A 308 6.96 -9.62 2.56
C GLY A 308 6.44 -8.23 2.92
N GLN A 309 5.83 -7.54 1.94
CA GLN A 309 5.42 -6.16 2.13
C GLN A 309 4.15 -6.01 2.99
N GLY A 310 3.92 -4.83 3.56
CA GLY A 310 2.62 -4.52 4.14
C GLY A 310 1.53 -4.55 3.06
N ILE A 311 1.76 -3.78 2.00
CA ILE A 311 0.95 -3.76 0.78
C ILE A 311 1.85 -3.74 -0.45
N VAL A 312 1.53 -4.56 -1.45
CA VAL A 312 2.27 -4.64 -2.72
C VAL A 312 1.33 -4.50 -3.91
N SER A 313 1.81 -3.81 -4.94
CA SER A 313 1.24 -3.78 -6.27
C SER A 313 2.39 -3.65 -7.27
N ASP A 314 2.85 -4.81 -7.76
CA ASP A 314 4.07 -4.91 -8.55
C ASP A 314 3.81 -5.38 -9.98
N ARG A 315 3.54 -4.42 -10.88
CA ARG A 315 3.56 -4.67 -12.32
C ARG A 315 4.14 -3.49 -13.06
N PRO A 316 5.48 -3.43 -13.20
CA PRO A 316 6.11 -2.39 -14.01
C PRO A 316 5.77 -2.61 -15.49
N GLY A 317 5.09 -1.64 -16.12
CA GLY A 317 4.73 -1.70 -17.55
C GLY A 317 3.71 -0.64 -17.96
N ASP A 318 3.46 -0.52 -19.27
CA ASP A 318 2.59 0.51 -19.85
C ASP A 318 1.09 0.13 -19.83
N ALA A 319 0.76 -1.15 -19.64
CA ALA A 319 -0.63 -1.62 -19.55
C ALA A 319 -1.18 -1.42 -18.13
N HIS A 320 -1.84 -0.28 -17.90
CA HIS A 320 -2.46 0.04 -16.62
C HIS A 320 -3.68 -0.85 -16.33
N THR A 321 -3.62 -1.61 -15.23
CA THR A 321 -4.74 -2.46 -14.77
C THR A 321 -5.27 -2.06 -13.40
N THR A 322 -4.78 -0.95 -12.83
CA THR A 322 -5.23 -0.41 -11.54
C THR A 322 -5.71 1.04 -11.66
N GLN A 323 -6.73 1.41 -10.88
CA GLN A 323 -7.19 2.80 -10.74
C GLN A 323 -7.96 3.01 -9.42
N HIS A 324 -7.93 4.22 -8.85
CA HIS A 324 -8.70 4.60 -7.65
C HIS A 324 -8.51 3.63 -6.48
N ILE A 325 -7.25 3.44 -6.08
CA ILE A 325 -6.87 2.63 -4.92
C ILE A 325 -6.65 3.56 -3.73
N GLU A 326 -7.47 3.43 -2.70
CA GLU A 326 -7.42 4.32 -1.54
C GLU A 326 -7.09 3.57 -0.26
N VAL A 327 -6.07 4.04 0.46
CA VAL A 327 -5.71 3.54 1.79
C VAL A 327 -5.85 4.70 2.78
N ARG A 328 -6.71 4.53 3.79
CA ARG A 328 -7.14 5.60 4.69
C ARG A 328 -7.01 5.21 6.15
N ASN A 329 -6.53 6.11 7.00
CA ASN A 329 -6.46 5.94 8.45
C ASN A 329 -5.75 4.64 8.89
N SER A 330 -4.83 4.15 8.08
CA SER A 330 -4.29 2.78 8.22
C SER A 330 -2.85 2.79 8.74
N LEU A 331 -2.44 1.66 9.30
CA LEU A 331 -1.07 1.41 9.77
C LEU A 331 -0.38 0.40 8.86
N ILE A 332 0.74 0.78 8.28
CA ILE A 332 1.59 -0.07 7.45
C ILE A 332 2.96 -0.13 8.12
N TRP A 333 3.45 -1.32 8.48
CA TRP A 333 4.68 -1.47 9.27
C TRP A 333 5.53 -2.65 8.78
N GLY A 334 6.62 -2.36 8.06
CA GLY A 334 7.55 -3.34 7.51
C GLY A 334 8.82 -3.50 8.36
N LEU A 335 9.20 -4.75 8.66
CA LEU A 335 10.33 -5.08 9.56
C LEU A 335 11.40 -5.97 8.92
N THR A 336 11.00 -6.89 8.04
CA THR A 336 11.92 -7.74 7.27
C THR A 336 11.91 -7.44 5.79
N ASN A 337 10.99 -6.59 5.35
CA ASN A 337 10.80 -6.16 3.97
C ASN A 337 10.10 -4.79 3.95
N TRP A 338 9.92 -4.22 2.77
CA TRP A 338 9.34 -2.90 2.56
C TRP A 338 7.94 -2.77 3.18
N SER A 339 7.65 -1.60 3.76
CA SER A 339 6.31 -1.33 4.30
C SER A 339 5.29 -1.31 3.18
N ALA A 340 5.63 -0.71 2.04
CA ALA A 340 4.80 -0.74 0.84
C ALA A 340 5.66 -0.74 -0.42
N TRP A 341 5.22 -1.49 -1.44
CA TRP A 341 5.81 -1.53 -2.78
C TRP A 341 4.72 -1.23 -3.79
N VAL A 342 4.81 -0.08 -4.48
CA VAL A 342 3.76 0.35 -5.41
C VAL A 342 4.40 0.81 -6.70
N THR A 343 4.19 0.06 -7.79
CA THR A 343 4.65 0.42 -9.14
C THR A 343 3.50 0.72 -10.10
N GLN A 344 2.27 0.31 -9.76
CA GLN A 344 1.06 0.57 -10.55
C GLN A 344 0.34 1.90 -10.17
N PRO A 345 -0.42 2.52 -11.09
CA PRO A 345 -1.07 3.80 -10.85
C PRO A 345 -2.34 3.74 -10.00
N GLY A 346 -2.79 4.91 -9.57
CA GLY A 346 -4.09 5.14 -8.95
C GLY A 346 -4.10 5.15 -7.43
N PHE A 347 -2.94 5.09 -6.78
CA PHE A 347 -2.82 4.98 -5.32
C PHE A 347 -2.89 6.32 -4.60
N LEU A 348 -3.81 6.43 -3.64
CA LEU A 348 -3.96 7.55 -2.70
C LEU A 348 -3.91 7.04 -1.25
N PHE A 349 -2.90 7.47 -0.52
CA PHE A 349 -2.77 7.25 0.92
C PHE A 349 -3.21 8.51 1.68
N THR A 350 -4.12 8.36 2.65
CA THR A 350 -4.65 9.47 3.44
C THR A 350 -4.65 9.13 4.92
N ASP A 351 -4.12 10.02 5.76
CA ASP A 351 -4.08 9.85 7.22
C ASP A 351 -3.41 8.52 7.67
N CYS A 352 -2.43 8.04 6.90
CA CYS A 352 -1.76 6.77 7.16
C CYS A 352 -0.49 6.95 8.00
N ARG A 353 -0.16 5.92 8.79
CA ARG A 353 1.13 5.76 9.44
C ARG A 353 1.91 4.69 8.70
N ILE A 354 3.05 5.06 8.15
CA ILE A 354 3.91 4.20 7.35
C ILE A 354 5.23 4.08 8.10
N TYR A 355 5.43 2.93 8.73
CA TYR A 355 6.58 2.65 9.56
C TYR A 355 7.54 1.70 8.86
N GLY A 356 8.77 2.16 8.60
CA GLY A 356 9.69 1.55 7.64
C GLY A 356 9.57 2.14 6.23
N ALA A 357 10.30 1.56 5.29
CA ALA A 357 10.47 2.11 3.96
C ALA A 357 9.27 1.89 3.02
N PHE A 358 8.75 2.97 2.43
CA PHE A 358 7.92 2.94 1.23
C PHE A 358 8.80 2.98 -0.01
N VAL A 359 8.55 2.12 -1.01
CA VAL A 359 9.37 2.05 -2.23
C VAL A 359 8.64 2.31 -3.55
N HIS A 360 9.38 2.88 -4.50
CA HIS A 360 9.03 3.23 -5.88
C HIS A 360 8.04 4.39 -6.04
N GLY A 361 6.74 4.09 -6.09
CA GLY A 361 5.76 4.91 -6.79
C GLY A 361 5.61 4.46 -8.26
N CYS A 362 4.69 5.07 -8.99
CA CYS A 362 4.34 4.63 -10.35
C CYS A 362 4.75 5.60 -11.46
N ARG A 363 4.95 5.08 -12.66
CA ARG A 363 5.12 5.87 -13.88
C ARG A 363 3.77 6.35 -14.42
N ALA A 364 3.12 7.26 -13.71
CA ALA A 364 1.79 7.74 -14.06
C ALA A 364 1.77 8.60 -15.34
N ALA A 365 0.66 8.53 -16.10
CA ALA A 365 0.45 9.38 -17.26
C ALA A 365 0.04 10.81 -16.88
N ASN A 366 -0.61 10.98 -15.72
CA ASN A 366 -1.04 12.28 -15.19
C ASN A 366 -1.03 12.29 -13.66
N ALA A 367 -1.22 13.48 -13.06
CA ALA A 367 -1.17 13.65 -11.61
C ALA A 367 -2.30 12.95 -10.83
N ALA A 368 -3.44 12.64 -11.46
CA ALA A 368 -4.54 11.95 -10.77
C ALA A 368 -4.23 10.45 -10.57
N GLU A 369 -3.47 9.87 -11.48
CA GLU A 369 -3.01 8.48 -11.48
C GLU A 369 -1.74 8.25 -10.67
N ALA A 370 -1.03 9.30 -10.27
CA ALA A 370 0.18 9.15 -9.50
C ALA A 370 -0.05 8.59 -8.09
N THR A 371 1.00 8.06 -7.50
CA THR A 371 1.05 7.74 -6.08
C THR A 371 1.01 9.05 -5.27
N ARG A 372 0.02 9.19 -4.39
CA ARG A 372 -0.23 10.43 -3.63
C ARG A 372 -0.38 10.15 -2.15
N PHE A 373 0.13 11.07 -1.33
CA PHE A 373 0.04 11.02 0.13
C PHE A 373 -0.56 12.32 0.67
N VAL A 374 -1.53 12.17 1.57
CA VAL A 374 -2.19 13.29 2.25
C VAL A 374 -2.21 13.02 3.75
N ARG A 375 -1.65 13.93 4.56
CA ARG A 375 -1.59 13.83 6.03
C ARG A 375 -1.00 12.51 6.54
N CYS A 376 -0.06 11.94 5.80
CA CYS A 376 0.60 10.70 6.18
C CYS A 376 1.83 10.98 7.06
N THR A 377 2.14 10.06 7.97
CA THR A 377 3.39 10.06 8.75
C THR A 377 4.26 8.91 8.30
N PHE A 378 5.49 9.22 7.94
CA PHE A 378 6.57 8.28 7.67
C PHE A 378 7.52 8.29 8.85
N GLU A 379 7.85 7.12 9.40
CA GLU A 379 8.73 7.01 10.56
C GLU A 379 9.47 5.67 10.55
N ASP A 380 10.69 5.60 11.03
CA ASP A 380 11.46 4.36 11.21
C ASP A 380 11.22 3.74 12.59
N ARG A 381 9.97 3.78 13.03
CA ARG A 381 9.57 3.37 14.38
C ARG A 381 9.90 1.89 14.59
N PRO A 382 10.60 1.52 15.68
CA PRO A 382 10.87 0.11 15.98
C PRO A 382 9.61 -0.60 16.46
N TYR A 383 9.46 -1.87 16.09
CA TYR A 383 8.38 -2.76 16.53
C TYR A 383 8.94 -3.84 17.44
N HIS A 384 8.51 -3.86 18.69
CA HIS A 384 8.98 -4.83 19.71
C HIS A 384 10.52 -4.93 19.78
N GLY A 385 11.22 -3.79 19.66
CA GLY A 385 12.68 -3.73 19.68
C GLY A 385 13.36 -4.01 18.33
N GLN A 386 12.65 -4.50 17.32
CA GLN A 386 13.17 -4.65 15.96
C GLN A 386 13.06 -3.33 15.21
N THR A 387 14.15 -2.93 14.54
CA THR A 387 14.18 -1.74 13.68
C THR A 387 13.26 -1.90 12.48
N ALA A 388 12.63 -0.81 12.04
CA ALA A 388 11.88 -0.82 10.80
C ALA A 388 12.81 -1.06 9.60
N TYR A 389 12.29 -1.72 8.55
CA TYR A 389 13.10 -2.10 7.40
C TYR A 389 13.40 -0.91 6.46
N GLY A 390 14.60 -0.93 5.85
CA GLY A 390 15.07 -0.01 4.82
C GLY A 390 16.01 1.08 5.34
N GLN A 391 16.76 1.69 4.42
CA GLN A 391 17.71 2.80 4.74
C GLN A 391 17.06 4.18 4.72
N PHE A 392 15.90 4.29 4.07
CA PHE A 392 15.15 5.52 3.89
C PHE A 392 13.68 5.29 4.25
N LEU A 393 12.98 6.30 4.77
CA LEU A 393 11.53 6.20 4.97
C LEU A 393 10.76 6.17 3.64
N LEU A 394 11.30 6.86 2.62
CA LEU A 394 10.82 6.82 1.24
C LEU A 394 12.00 6.58 0.31
N HIS A 395 11.88 5.58 -0.57
CA HIS A 395 12.86 5.27 -1.60
C HIS A 395 12.17 5.17 -2.98
N SER A 396 12.36 6.16 -3.84
CA SER A 396 11.97 6.13 -5.25
C SER A 396 13.20 6.20 -6.13
N ASP A 397 13.41 5.18 -6.96
CA ASP A 397 14.61 4.92 -7.77
C ASP A 397 14.40 5.25 -9.27
N GLY A 398 13.61 6.29 -9.54
CA GLY A 398 13.35 6.75 -10.91
C GLY A 398 12.20 6.02 -11.61
N ALA A 399 11.27 5.42 -10.87
CA ALA A 399 10.00 4.94 -11.41
C ALA A 399 8.90 6.01 -11.41
N ALA A 400 8.92 6.92 -10.43
CA ALA A 400 7.78 7.77 -10.12
C ALA A 400 7.61 8.97 -11.05
N ARG A 401 6.36 9.23 -11.46
CA ARG A 401 5.91 10.50 -12.08
C ARG A 401 4.73 11.06 -11.30
N TYR A 402 4.73 12.38 -11.15
CA TYR A 402 3.77 13.25 -10.45
C TYR A 402 3.53 12.86 -8.98
N MET A 403 4.48 12.15 -8.36
CA MET A 403 4.37 11.71 -6.97
C MET A 403 4.27 12.93 -6.06
N SER A 404 3.31 12.91 -5.13
CA SER A 404 3.03 14.08 -4.29
C SER A 404 2.73 13.76 -2.84
N PHE A 405 3.11 14.71 -1.99
CA PHE A 405 2.97 14.65 -0.54
C PHE A 405 2.34 15.96 -0.08
N THR A 406 1.20 15.89 0.59
CA THR A 406 0.50 17.06 1.12
C THR A 406 0.29 16.88 2.62
N ASP A 407 0.72 17.84 3.42
CA ASP A 407 0.60 17.81 4.89
C ASP A 407 1.27 16.58 5.53
N CYS A 408 2.31 16.03 4.87
CA CYS A 408 2.99 14.83 5.34
C CYS A 408 4.10 15.15 6.33
N ARG A 409 4.39 14.20 7.21
CA ARG A 409 5.45 14.28 8.21
C ARG A 409 6.43 13.12 8.02
N PHE A 410 7.72 13.41 8.00
CA PHE A 410 8.80 12.44 7.94
C PHE A 410 9.62 12.55 9.22
N VAL A 411 9.79 11.43 9.93
CA VAL A 411 10.47 11.37 11.23
C VAL A 411 11.54 10.28 11.17
N GLY A 412 12.80 10.70 11.09
CA GLY A 412 13.94 9.78 11.13
C GLY A 412 14.51 9.73 12.53
N THR A 413 14.57 8.55 13.12
CA THR A 413 15.21 8.27 14.42
C THR A 413 16.51 7.49 14.25
N HIS A 414 16.66 6.77 13.13
CA HIS A 414 17.80 5.90 12.78
C HIS A 414 18.14 5.96 11.27
N ASN A 415 17.13 6.06 10.41
CA ASN A 415 17.20 6.05 8.95
C ASN A 415 17.17 7.47 8.38
N TYR A 416 17.73 7.63 7.18
CA TYR A 416 17.53 8.86 6.41
C TYR A 416 16.05 8.98 5.98
N LEU A 417 15.61 10.19 5.66
CA LEU A 417 14.21 10.46 5.37
C LEU A 417 13.82 10.01 3.97
N MET A 418 14.58 10.46 2.96
CA MET A 418 14.18 10.29 1.56
C MET A 418 15.36 10.05 0.62
N TRP A 419 15.17 9.06 -0.25
CA TRP A 419 15.90 8.88 -1.49
C TRP A 419 14.89 8.97 -2.63
N ALA A 420 14.88 10.08 -3.35
CA ALA A 420 13.90 10.42 -4.37
C ALA A 420 14.64 10.82 -5.64
N ILE A 421 14.78 9.88 -6.56
CA ILE A 421 15.39 10.05 -7.87
C ILE A 421 14.28 10.23 -8.90
N VAL A 422 14.38 11.27 -9.72
CA VAL A 422 13.42 11.53 -10.80
C VAL A 422 13.44 10.40 -11.82
N SER A 423 12.31 10.15 -12.49
CA SER A 423 12.26 9.07 -13.47
C SER A 423 13.34 9.19 -14.54
N LYS A 424 13.99 8.05 -14.83
CA LYS A 424 14.91 8.00 -15.95
C LYS A 424 14.06 8.14 -17.22
N PRO A 425 14.34 9.13 -18.08
CA PRO A 425 13.73 9.20 -19.39
C PRO A 425 13.97 7.90 -20.17
N LEU A 426 13.04 7.55 -21.05
CA LEU A 426 13.32 6.54 -22.08
C LEU A 426 14.52 7.03 -22.91
N ALA A 427 15.35 6.09 -23.38
CA ALA A 427 16.68 6.35 -23.93
C ALA A 427 16.78 7.63 -24.77
N GLY A 428 17.37 8.69 -24.19
CA GLY A 428 17.68 9.95 -24.87
C GLY A 428 16.94 11.20 -24.37
N ASP A 429 15.84 11.06 -23.62
CA ASP A 429 15.11 12.24 -23.13
C ASP A 429 15.76 12.90 -21.90
N VAL A 430 15.34 14.13 -21.56
CA VAL A 430 15.66 14.80 -20.29
C VAL A 430 14.53 14.48 -19.31
N PRO A 431 14.78 14.23 -18.01
CA PRO A 431 13.70 14.06 -17.04
C PRO A 431 12.74 15.24 -17.12
N ASP A 432 11.47 14.96 -17.36
CA ASP A 432 10.46 15.99 -17.47
C ASP A 432 10.02 16.49 -16.08
N SER A 433 9.35 17.64 -16.04
CA SER A 433 8.80 18.16 -14.78
C SER A 433 7.70 17.27 -14.18
N ALA A 434 7.15 16.34 -14.96
CA ALA A 434 6.28 15.30 -14.43
C ALA A 434 7.02 14.34 -13.53
N SER A 435 8.31 14.10 -13.75
CA SER A 435 9.12 13.19 -12.93
C SER A 435 9.49 13.78 -11.56
N PHE A 436 9.02 14.98 -11.23
CA PHE A 436 9.32 15.69 -10.00
C PHE A 436 8.49 15.22 -8.80
N PHE A 437 9.06 15.40 -7.61
CA PHE A 437 8.40 15.10 -6.34
C PHE A 437 7.78 16.38 -5.78
N HIS A 438 6.46 16.38 -5.63
CA HIS A 438 5.70 17.55 -5.19
C HIS A 438 5.47 17.51 -3.68
N LEU A 439 6.13 18.42 -2.95
CA LEU A 439 6.10 18.50 -1.49
C LEU A 439 5.31 19.74 -1.07
N ARG A 440 4.14 19.53 -0.48
CA ARG A 440 3.24 20.59 -0.03
C ARG A 440 3.04 20.55 1.47
N ARG A 441 3.46 21.61 2.16
CA ARG A 441 3.31 21.75 3.62
C ARG A 441 3.86 20.54 4.42
N CYS A 442 4.99 20.01 3.98
CA CYS A 442 5.62 18.84 4.60
C CYS A 442 6.58 19.24 5.73
N THR A 443 6.67 18.38 6.75
CA THR A 443 7.63 18.52 7.86
C THR A 443 8.61 17.37 7.84
N PHE A 444 9.90 17.69 7.89
CA PHE A 444 11.02 16.75 7.94
C PHE A 444 11.70 16.89 9.30
N LEU A 445 11.72 15.81 10.07
CA LEU A 445 12.30 15.78 11.42
C LEU A 445 13.49 14.84 11.46
N TYR A 446 14.64 15.40 11.81
CA TYR A 446 15.82 14.64 12.19
C TYR A 446 15.78 14.45 13.71
N ASP A 447 15.33 13.29 14.17
CA ASP A 447 15.16 12.94 15.58
C ASP A 447 16.22 11.91 16.02
N TYR A 448 17.44 12.08 15.52
CA TYR A 448 18.51 11.11 15.68
C TYR A 448 19.15 11.19 17.07
N ALA A 449 19.14 10.07 17.79
CA ALA A 449 19.90 9.89 19.02
C ALA A 449 21.32 9.37 18.78
N GLN A 450 21.57 8.78 17.61
CA GLN A 450 22.85 8.23 17.17
C GLN A 450 23.12 8.65 15.72
N PRO A 451 24.35 8.51 15.18
CA PRO A 451 24.59 8.68 13.75
C PRO A 451 23.65 7.79 12.92
N THR A 452 23.11 8.35 11.84
CA THR A 452 22.25 7.63 10.89
C THR A 452 23.02 6.55 10.15
N GLN A 453 22.34 5.46 9.78
CA GLN A 453 22.91 4.46 8.88
C GLN A 453 22.74 4.88 7.42
N GLY A 454 23.82 4.94 6.65
CA GLY A 454 23.81 5.27 5.21
C GLY A 454 24.58 6.55 4.85
N SER A 455 24.30 7.12 3.69
CA SER A 455 25.07 8.23 3.09
C SER A 455 24.42 9.60 3.28
N SER A 456 23.25 9.85 2.69
CA SER A 456 22.61 11.17 2.70
C SER A 456 21.15 11.12 2.24
N ASN A 457 20.35 12.13 2.59
CA ASN A 457 19.08 12.36 1.89
C ASN A 457 19.37 12.80 0.46
N ASN A 458 18.55 12.36 -0.50
CA ASN A 458 18.68 12.73 -1.89
C ASN A 458 17.31 13.07 -2.47
N LEU A 459 17.08 14.34 -2.80
CA LEU A 459 15.83 14.83 -3.35
C LEU A 459 16.09 15.46 -4.72
N GLN A 460 16.05 14.62 -5.75
CA GLN A 460 16.18 15.06 -7.13
C GLN A 460 14.83 15.55 -7.65
N GLY A 461 14.81 16.70 -8.33
CA GLY A 461 13.58 17.25 -8.90
C GLY A 461 12.48 17.53 -7.86
N ALA A 462 12.84 18.07 -6.71
CA ALA A 462 11.86 18.44 -5.69
C ALA A 462 11.17 19.77 -6.01
N VAL A 463 9.85 19.81 -5.84
CA VAL A 463 9.03 21.02 -5.94
C VAL A 463 8.34 21.28 -4.60
N PHE A 464 8.79 22.31 -3.90
CA PHE A 464 8.22 22.76 -2.63
C PHE A 464 7.11 23.78 -2.86
N MET A 465 5.95 23.53 -2.25
CA MET A 465 4.76 24.39 -2.26
C MET A 465 4.22 24.59 -0.83
N GLY A 466 3.68 25.78 -0.52
CA GLY A 466 3.30 26.08 0.86
C GLY A 466 4.50 26.01 1.82
N ALA A 467 4.25 25.88 3.13
CA ALA A 467 5.31 25.96 4.14
C ALA A 467 5.96 24.59 4.45
N ASN A 468 7.15 24.36 3.91
CA ASN A 468 7.95 23.16 4.17
C ASN A 468 9.07 23.46 5.16
N VAL A 469 9.36 22.53 6.06
CA VAL A 469 10.36 22.73 7.12
C VAL A 469 11.17 21.47 7.40
N PHE A 470 12.49 21.62 7.42
CA PHE A 470 13.44 20.69 8.01
C PHE A 470 13.81 21.21 9.39
N ARG A 471 13.63 20.41 10.44
CA ARG A 471 13.97 20.81 11.82
C ARG A 471 14.34 19.61 12.68
N ASP A 472 14.87 19.87 13.86
CA ASP A 472 15.16 18.83 14.83
C ASP A 472 13.88 18.20 15.38
N GLY A 473 13.95 16.89 15.60
CA GLY A 473 12.97 16.20 16.43
C GLY A 473 13.20 16.51 17.92
N PRO A 474 12.19 16.26 18.77
CA PRO A 474 12.25 16.57 20.19
C PRO A 474 13.29 15.76 20.99
N HIS A 475 13.81 14.67 20.43
CA HIS A 475 14.79 13.77 21.04
C HIS A 475 16.15 13.82 20.33
N ARG A 476 16.35 14.72 19.36
CA ARG A 476 17.64 14.85 18.67
C ARG A 476 18.73 15.19 19.68
N SER A 477 19.70 14.30 19.77
CA SER A 477 20.90 14.46 20.60
C SER A 477 22.17 14.17 19.81
N SER A 478 22.05 13.57 18.63
CA SER A 478 23.17 13.33 17.73
C SER A 478 23.72 14.64 17.16
N GLY A 479 25.00 14.89 17.43
CA GLY A 479 25.79 15.94 16.78
C GLY A 479 26.27 15.55 15.38
N HIS A 480 25.86 14.40 14.84
CA HIS A 480 26.23 13.97 13.49
C HIS A 480 25.78 14.98 12.44
N HIS A 481 26.63 15.17 11.43
CA HIS A 481 26.37 16.07 10.32
C HIS A 481 25.46 15.39 9.29
N THR A 482 24.24 15.92 9.09
CA THR A 482 23.28 15.32 8.16
C THR A 482 23.32 16.04 6.81
N ALA A 483 23.74 15.32 5.76
CA ALA A 483 23.75 15.84 4.40
C ALA A 483 22.43 15.61 3.66
N THR A 484 22.00 16.60 2.88
CA THR A 484 20.85 16.52 1.97
C THR A 484 21.23 17.07 0.60
N VAL A 485 21.14 16.24 -0.42
CA VAL A 485 21.29 16.65 -1.81
C VAL A 485 19.94 17.14 -2.34
N LEU A 486 19.96 18.31 -2.97
CA LEU A 486 18.81 18.95 -3.59
C LEU A 486 19.10 19.19 -5.08
N GLY A 487 18.32 18.55 -5.95
CA GLY A 487 18.48 18.60 -7.41
C GLY A 487 19.06 17.32 -8.00
N ASN A 488 19.00 17.19 -9.33
CA ASN A 488 19.40 15.98 -10.05
C ASN A 488 20.90 16.01 -10.45
N GLY A 489 21.49 14.84 -10.77
CA GLY A 489 22.77 14.74 -11.48
C GLY A 489 22.67 14.57 -13.01
N ALA A 490 21.48 14.30 -13.55
CA ALA A 490 21.19 14.33 -14.99
C ALA A 490 20.71 15.75 -15.43
N PRO A 491 20.66 16.12 -16.73
CA PRO A 491 20.77 17.51 -17.15
C PRO A 491 19.69 18.46 -16.59
N ALA A 492 20.18 19.52 -15.95
CA ALA A 492 19.65 20.89 -15.80
C ALA A 492 18.34 21.15 -15.04
N THR A 493 17.81 20.24 -14.23
CA THR A 493 16.58 20.54 -13.48
C THR A 493 16.87 21.00 -12.04
N PRO A 494 16.63 22.28 -11.70
CA PRO A 494 16.88 22.81 -10.37
C PRO A 494 15.85 22.30 -9.38
N THR A 495 16.17 22.38 -8.09
CA THR A 495 15.13 22.34 -7.05
C THR A 495 14.21 23.55 -7.20
N ILE A 496 12.90 23.42 -6.96
CA ILE A 496 11.94 24.51 -7.13
C ILE A 496 11.24 24.80 -5.81
N ILE A 497 11.17 26.08 -5.43
CA ILE A 497 10.27 26.59 -4.40
C ILE A 497 9.27 27.51 -5.10
N ARG A 498 8.03 27.02 -5.27
CA ARG A 498 6.98 27.71 -6.03
C ARG A 498 6.25 28.71 -5.12
N ALA A 499 5.97 29.90 -5.65
CA ALA A 499 5.15 30.89 -4.95
C ALA A 499 3.64 30.59 -5.14
N PRO A 500 2.80 30.63 -4.08
CA PRO A 500 3.19 30.90 -2.69
C PRO A 500 3.82 29.66 -2.03
N GLY A 501 4.98 29.86 -1.39
CA GLY A 501 5.70 28.75 -0.77
C GLY A 501 6.88 29.19 0.08
N SER A 502 7.26 28.35 1.02
CA SER A 502 8.46 28.54 1.82
C SER A 502 9.16 27.21 2.09
N LEU A 503 10.49 27.30 2.19
CA LEU A 503 11.34 26.22 2.66
C LEU A 503 12.19 26.76 3.81
N GLN A 504 12.16 26.08 4.94
CA GLN A 504 12.94 26.45 6.12
C GLN A 504 13.90 25.31 6.47
N LEU A 505 15.20 25.60 6.46
CA LEU A 505 16.28 24.68 6.76
C LEU A 505 16.77 24.98 8.18
N LEU A 506 16.12 24.39 9.18
CA LEU A 506 16.27 24.74 10.60
C LEU A 506 16.87 23.64 11.46
N ALA A 507 17.03 22.43 10.94
CA ALA A 507 17.62 21.33 11.70
C ALA A 507 19.10 21.63 11.97
N ALA A 508 19.63 21.32 13.16
CA ALA A 508 21.02 21.65 13.47
C ALA A 508 22.01 20.82 12.63
N ASN A 509 23.19 21.35 12.37
CA ASN A 509 24.32 20.63 11.77
C ASN A 509 23.97 19.88 10.47
N CYS A 510 23.35 20.56 9.51
CA CYS A 510 23.04 19.98 8.20
C CYS A 510 23.71 20.74 7.05
N SER A 511 24.14 20.00 6.04
CA SER A 511 24.48 20.55 4.71
C SER A 511 23.37 20.28 3.71
N TYR A 512 23.10 21.29 2.88
CA TYR A 512 22.18 21.20 1.77
C TYR A 512 22.93 21.54 0.49
N ASP A 513 23.15 20.52 -0.34
CA ASP A 513 23.98 20.63 -1.53
C ASP A 513 23.09 20.77 -2.76
N LEU A 514 23.19 21.91 -3.44
CA LEU A 514 22.46 22.21 -4.67
C LEU A 514 23.31 21.77 -5.88
N ILE A 515 22.97 20.62 -6.48
CA ILE A 515 23.76 20.02 -7.57
C ILE A 515 23.43 20.63 -8.95
N ASN A 516 22.21 21.14 -9.14
CA ASN A 516 21.73 21.70 -10.40
C ASN A 516 21.02 23.06 -10.22
N GLY A 517 21.27 23.73 -9.10
CA GLY A 517 20.66 25.01 -8.81
C GLY A 517 19.34 24.94 -8.04
N LEU A 518 18.81 26.13 -7.78
CA LEU A 518 17.58 26.36 -7.04
C LEU A 518 16.81 27.50 -7.70
N ASP A 519 15.55 27.25 -8.02
CA ASP A 519 14.59 28.26 -8.45
C ASP A 519 13.68 28.64 -7.29
N LEU A 520 13.86 29.86 -6.80
CA LEU A 520 13.04 30.45 -5.75
C LEU A 520 12.06 31.46 -6.38
N GLY A 521 10.90 30.97 -6.82
CA GLY A 521 9.78 31.81 -7.25
C GLY A 521 9.93 32.51 -8.61
N ARG A 522 10.56 31.89 -9.61
CA ARG A 522 10.65 32.45 -10.98
C ARG A 522 9.30 32.63 -11.67
N ALA A 523 8.38 31.69 -11.48
CA ALA A 523 7.04 31.72 -12.05
C ALA A 523 5.98 31.71 -10.93
N PRO A 524 5.70 32.86 -10.29
CA PRO A 524 4.70 32.92 -9.24
C PRO A 524 3.29 32.70 -9.84
N ALA A 525 2.41 32.01 -9.11
CA ALA A 525 1.05 31.76 -9.59
C ALA A 525 0.24 33.05 -9.75
N ARG A 526 0.52 34.06 -8.91
CA ARG A 526 -0.02 35.42 -9.00
C ARG A 526 1.09 36.43 -8.76
N ALA A 527 0.95 37.64 -9.31
CA ALA A 527 1.95 38.70 -9.16
C ALA A 527 2.27 39.10 -7.70
N ARG A 528 1.41 38.77 -6.74
CA ARG A 528 1.60 39.03 -5.30
C ARG A 528 2.09 37.81 -4.52
N ASP A 529 2.10 36.62 -5.13
CA ASP A 529 2.58 35.43 -4.45
C ASP A 529 4.09 35.52 -4.28
N SER A 530 4.58 35.14 -3.09
CA SER A 530 6.00 35.15 -2.77
C SER A 530 6.50 33.74 -2.45
N ALA A 531 7.76 33.51 -2.80
CA ALA A 531 8.49 32.34 -2.36
C ALA A 531 9.54 32.75 -1.33
N SER A 532 9.83 31.91 -0.33
CA SER A 532 10.90 32.19 0.62
C SER A 532 11.75 30.98 0.97
N LEU A 533 13.03 31.23 1.25
CA LEU A 533 13.96 30.25 1.78
C LEU A 533 14.67 30.82 2.99
N VAL A 534 14.72 30.06 4.09
CA VAL A 534 15.45 30.40 5.31
C VAL A 534 16.52 29.35 5.58
N ILE A 535 17.76 29.79 5.75
CA ILE A 535 18.87 28.96 6.22
C ILE A 535 19.11 29.31 7.69
N GLY A 536 18.84 28.35 8.58
CA GLY A 536 18.98 28.48 10.04
C GLY A 536 20.43 28.42 10.52
N ALA A 537 20.61 28.57 11.83
CA ALA A 537 21.92 28.45 12.46
C ALA A 537 22.52 27.05 12.26
N ALA A 538 23.85 26.96 12.15
CA ALA A 538 24.60 25.70 11.96
C ALA A 538 24.18 24.90 10.71
N ASN A 539 23.59 25.56 9.72
CA ASN A 539 23.24 24.97 8.44
C ASN A 539 24.05 25.62 7.32
N SER A 540 24.40 24.83 6.30
CA SER A 540 25.00 25.33 5.06
C SER A 540 24.11 25.02 3.87
N LEU A 541 23.90 26.00 3.00
CA LEU A 541 23.38 25.80 1.64
C LEU A 541 24.50 26.07 0.67
N THR A 542 24.92 25.05 -0.08
CA THR A 542 26.05 25.15 -1.00
C THR A 542 25.58 24.93 -2.43
N LEU A 543 25.85 25.90 -3.30
CA LEU A 543 25.68 25.75 -4.74
C LEU A 543 26.99 25.23 -5.35
N HIS A 544 26.97 23.96 -5.76
CA HIS A 544 28.12 23.27 -6.34
C HIS A 544 28.06 23.28 -7.86
N GLN A 545 29.23 23.27 -8.49
CA GLN A 545 29.33 22.91 -9.91
C GLN A 545 29.48 21.40 -10.02
N THR A 546 28.47 20.75 -10.58
CA THR A 546 28.49 19.30 -10.78
C THR A 546 28.29 18.93 -12.24
N TYR A 547 27.50 19.71 -13.00
CA TYR A 547 27.16 19.41 -14.39
C TYR A 547 27.10 20.66 -15.27
N ARG A 548 27.04 20.46 -16.59
CA ARG A 548 26.62 21.48 -17.57
C ARG A 548 25.13 21.30 -17.86
N PRO A 549 24.33 22.37 -18.01
CA PRO A 549 24.69 23.80 -17.97
C PRO A 549 25.01 24.30 -16.56
N ARG A 550 25.58 25.51 -16.49
CA ARG A 550 26.02 26.17 -15.26
C ARG A 550 24.89 26.23 -14.21
N PRO A 551 25.04 25.63 -13.01
CA PRO A 551 24.03 25.69 -11.96
C PRO A 551 23.70 27.12 -11.55
N GLU A 552 22.41 27.41 -11.35
CA GLU A 552 21.91 28.74 -10.97
C GLU A 552 21.08 28.69 -9.68
N LEU A 553 21.43 29.54 -8.70
CA LEU A 553 20.53 29.95 -7.63
C LEU A 553 19.82 31.23 -8.06
N TYR A 554 18.53 31.11 -8.38
CA TYR A 554 17.69 32.21 -8.82
C TYR A 554 16.69 32.61 -7.74
N VAL A 555 16.66 33.90 -7.39
CA VAL A 555 15.68 34.50 -6.45
C VAL A 555 14.74 35.41 -7.22
N GLY A 556 13.48 35.02 -7.37
CA GLY A 556 12.46 35.72 -8.16
C GLY A 556 12.00 37.06 -7.58
N PRO A 557 11.31 37.91 -8.36
CA PRO A 557 11.04 39.32 -8.02
C PRO A 557 10.31 39.56 -6.69
N THR A 558 9.40 38.65 -6.33
CA THR A 558 8.63 38.70 -5.08
C THR A 558 9.23 37.80 -3.99
N ALA A 559 10.34 37.14 -4.29
CA ALA A 559 10.90 36.10 -3.45
C ALA A 559 12.01 36.61 -2.53
N ARG A 560 12.25 35.86 -1.45
CA ARG A 560 13.20 36.23 -0.41
C ARG A 560 14.02 35.04 0.09
N LEU A 561 15.34 35.15 0.01
CA LEU A 561 16.30 34.24 0.63
C LEU A 561 16.88 34.90 1.87
N VAL A 562 16.84 34.22 3.02
CA VAL A 562 17.36 34.73 4.31
C VAL A 562 18.38 33.76 4.88
N VAL A 563 19.60 34.24 5.12
CA VAL A 563 20.65 33.54 5.87
C VAL A 563 20.65 34.09 7.29
N LYS A 564 20.25 33.24 8.25
CA LYS A 564 20.18 33.60 9.67
C LYS A 564 21.57 33.56 10.32
N LYS A 565 21.70 34.20 11.48
CA LYS A 565 22.91 34.13 12.32
C LYS A 565 23.38 32.67 12.48
N GLY A 566 24.66 32.41 12.19
CA GLY A 566 25.26 31.08 12.25
C GLY A 566 24.93 30.16 11.07
N GLY A 567 24.07 30.57 10.13
CA GLY A 567 23.83 29.87 8.87
C GLY A 567 24.80 30.33 7.78
N SER A 568 24.96 29.51 6.74
CA SER A 568 25.91 29.74 5.66
C SER A 568 25.27 29.60 4.28
N LEU A 569 25.53 30.55 3.39
CA LEU A 569 25.29 30.43 1.95
C LEU A 569 26.63 30.44 1.21
N VAL A 570 26.93 29.37 0.49
CA VAL A 570 28.18 29.18 -0.25
C VAL A 570 27.84 29.03 -1.73
N VAL A 571 28.42 29.90 -2.56
CA VAL A 571 28.24 29.90 -4.02
C VAL A 571 29.59 29.64 -4.65
N GLU A 572 29.81 28.41 -5.16
CA GLU A 572 31.13 27.98 -5.63
C GLU A 572 31.47 28.46 -7.04
N ALA A 573 32.73 28.28 -7.45
CA ALA A 573 33.21 28.63 -8.78
C ALA A 573 32.32 28.03 -9.88
N ASN A 574 32.23 28.71 -11.03
CA ASN A 574 31.42 28.26 -12.17
C ASN A 574 29.93 28.01 -11.83
N THR A 575 29.38 28.74 -10.85
CA THR A 575 27.93 28.76 -10.57
C THR A 575 27.38 30.18 -10.68
N ARG A 576 26.05 30.33 -10.83
CA ARG A 576 25.40 31.63 -10.99
C ARG A 576 24.46 31.93 -9.83
N LEU A 577 24.53 33.14 -9.29
CA LEU A 577 23.54 33.70 -8.37
C LEU A 577 22.81 34.85 -9.06
N THR A 578 21.51 34.68 -9.30
CA THR A 578 20.66 35.72 -9.92
C THR A 578 19.63 36.23 -8.93
N LEU A 579 19.63 37.53 -8.69
CA LEU A 579 18.74 38.20 -7.74
C LEU A 579 17.78 39.12 -8.48
N ALA A 580 16.55 38.65 -8.70
CA ALA A 580 15.41 39.51 -9.06
C ALA A 580 14.62 39.97 -7.82
N GLY A 581 14.68 39.19 -6.73
CA GLY A 581 14.14 39.51 -5.41
C GLY A 581 15.22 39.83 -4.38
N GLN A 582 15.00 39.44 -3.13
CA GLN A 582 15.84 39.87 -2.01
C GLN A 582 16.67 38.73 -1.42
N LEU A 583 17.99 38.90 -1.36
CA LEU A 583 18.88 38.12 -0.51
C LEU A 583 19.20 38.93 0.76
N VAL A 584 18.92 38.37 1.93
CA VAL A 584 19.21 38.99 3.23
C VAL A 584 20.17 38.11 4.02
N VAL A 585 21.34 38.65 4.37
CA VAL A 585 22.34 37.99 5.20
C VAL A 585 22.41 38.73 6.54
N GLU A 586 22.01 38.08 7.62
CA GLU A 586 21.93 38.68 8.96
C GLU A 586 23.29 38.79 9.65
N ASP A 587 23.36 39.51 10.77
CA ASP A 587 24.58 39.61 11.57
C ASP A 587 25.02 38.24 12.07
N GLY A 588 26.30 37.90 11.89
CA GLY A 588 26.87 36.61 12.22
C GLY A 588 26.48 35.46 11.29
N ALA A 589 25.79 35.74 10.17
CA ALA A 589 25.61 34.78 9.08
C ALA A 589 26.80 34.80 8.13
N TYR A 590 27.07 33.67 7.45
CA TYR A 590 28.15 33.52 6.50
C TYR A 590 27.65 33.61 5.06
N PHE A 591 28.33 34.41 4.24
CA PHE A 591 28.11 34.45 2.80
C PHE A 591 29.45 34.36 2.07
N TYR A 592 29.63 33.30 1.29
CA TYR A 592 30.79 33.09 0.45
C TYR A 592 30.35 33.07 -1.02
N LEU A 593 30.91 33.97 -1.81
CA LEU A 593 30.80 33.99 -3.26
C LEU A 593 32.19 33.79 -3.83
N ASP A 594 32.41 32.64 -4.47
CA ASP A 594 33.68 32.34 -5.10
C ASP A 594 33.99 33.34 -6.23
N PRO A 595 35.26 33.76 -6.43
CA PRO A 595 35.64 34.63 -7.54
C PRO A 595 35.27 34.10 -8.93
N GLY A 596 35.19 32.77 -9.10
CA GLY A 596 34.73 32.13 -10.33
C GLY A 596 33.20 32.06 -10.47
N ALA A 597 32.44 32.45 -9.46
CA ALA A 597 30.98 32.54 -9.52
C ALA A 597 30.53 33.85 -10.19
N THR A 598 29.28 33.92 -10.64
CA THR A 598 28.72 35.16 -11.21
C THR A 598 27.49 35.59 -10.43
N LEU A 599 27.49 36.84 -9.97
CA LEU A 599 26.35 37.47 -9.31
C LEU A 599 25.72 38.48 -10.25
N THR A 600 24.42 38.32 -10.50
CA THR A 600 23.63 39.24 -11.34
C THR A 600 22.41 39.72 -10.59
N THR A 601 22.17 41.03 -10.58
CA THR A 601 20.92 41.65 -10.08
C THR A 601 20.02 42.02 -11.25
N VAL A 602 18.72 41.73 -11.14
CA VAL A 602 17.72 41.99 -12.18
C VAL A 602 16.59 42.85 -11.60
N GLY A 603 16.23 43.94 -12.30
CA GLY A 603 15.16 44.82 -11.86
C GLY A 603 15.43 45.42 -10.47
N ARG A 604 14.51 45.20 -9.52
CA ARG A 604 14.63 45.68 -8.12
C ARG A 604 15.30 44.68 -7.19
N GLY A 605 15.84 43.60 -7.74
CA GLY A 605 16.51 42.58 -6.95
C GLY A 605 17.79 43.10 -6.32
N GLY A 606 18.11 42.62 -5.12
CA GLY A 606 19.24 43.13 -4.37
C GLY A 606 19.67 42.22 -3.23
N MET A 607 20.88 42.48 -2.76
CA MET A 607 21.48 41.81 -1.61
C MET A 607 21.63 42.80 -0.46
N ARG A 608 21.11 42.45 0.71
CA ARG A 608 21.27 43.19 1.95
C ARG A 608 22.17 42.40 2.91
N LEU A 609 23.42 42.85 3.04
CA LEU A 609 24.37 42.30 3.99
C LEU A 609 24.36 43.14 5.27
N ALA A 610 24.11 42.50 6.40
CA ALA A 610 24.24 43.17 7.70
C ALA A 610 25.70 43.53 8.00
N ALA A 611 25.92 44.48 8.91
CA ALA A 611 27.26 45.04 9.19
C ALA A 611 28.25 43.99 9.72
N LYS A 612 27.75 43.00 10.47
CA LYS A 612 28.53 41.90 11.06
C LYS A 612 28.31 40.58 10.31
N ALA A 613 27.86 40.62 9.06
CA ALA A 613 27.86 39.44 8.20
C ALA A 613 29.30 39.01 7.87
N ILE A 614 29.58 37.72 7.93
CA ILE A 614 30.93 37.15 7.73
C ILE A 614 31.12 36.86 6.23
N LYS A 615 32.18 37.41 5.64
CA LYS A 615 32.42 37.39 4.18
C LYS A 615 33.80 36.82 3.84
N GLY A 616 33.93 36.28 2.62
CA GLY A 616 35.23 36.03 1.97
C GLY A 616 36.06 34.87 2.52
N ARG A 617 35.61 34.20 3.58
CA ARG A 617 36.18 32.92 4.04
C ARG A 617 35.19 31.80 3.74
N ARG A 618 35.67 30.74 3.08
CA ARG A 618 34.92 29.50 2.98
C ARG A 618 34.71 28.97 4.42
N PRO A 619 33.47 28.67 4.84
CA PRO A 619 33.24 27.99 6.10
C PRO A 619 34.07 26.69 6.11
N GLY A 620 34.78 26.46 7.22
CA GLY A 620 35.61 25.25 7.41
C GLY A 620 34.78 24.03 7.77
#